data_AF-A0A9E5DZC3-F1
#
_entry.id   AF-A0A9E5DZC3-F1
#
_cell.length_a   1.000
_cell.length_b   1.000
_cell.length_c   1.000
_cell.angle_alpha   90.00
_cell.angle_beta   90.00
_cell.angle_gamma   90.00
#
_symmetry.space_group_name_H-M   'P 1'
#
loop_
_entity.id
_entity.type
_entity.pdbx_description
1 polymer ?
#
loop_
_entity_poly.entity_id
_entity_poly.type
_entity_poly.pdbx_seq_one_letter_code
_entity_poly.pdbx_strand_id
1 'polypeptide(L)' 'MSTVTEIENALRQMPVEDARTVAAWLQDYLDEKWDKQIDEDIDAGRLDKVAEKAINDYRAGRVKPLDEIVDQS' A
#
# COMPACT_ATOMS: atom_id res chain seq x y z
N MET A 1 27.30 0.54 -3.53
CA MET A 1 25.92 0.55 -2.99
C MET A 1 25.90 1.56 -1.88
N SER A 2 24.95 2.50 -1.91
CA SER A 2 24.71 3.37 -0.76
C SER A 2 23.90 2.60 0.29
N THR A 3 24.21 2.82 1.56
CA THR A 3 23.45 2.27 2.69
C THR A 3 22.15 3.04 2.90
N VAL A 4 21.19 2.46 3.61
CA VAL A 4 19.95 3.15 4.00
C VAL A 4 20.29 4.44 4.77
N THR A 5 21.25 4.39 5.69
CA THR A 5 21.71 5.54 6.47
C THR A 5 22.29 6.65 5.58
N GLU A 6 23.03 6.31 4.53
CA GLU A 6 23.55 7.30 3.58
C GLU A 6 22.43 7.98 2.79
N ILE A 7 21.40 7.22 2.37
CA ILE A 7 20.23 7.76 1.68
C ILE A 7 19.43 8.68 2.61
N GLU A 8 19.16 8.25 3.85
CA GLU A 8 18.48 9.07 4.86
C GLU A 8 19.22 10.38 5.13
N ASN A 9 20.56 10.31 5.26
CA ASN A 9 21.37 11.51 5.47
C ASN A 9 21.31 12.43 4.25
N ALA A 10 21.35 11.90 3.03
CA ALA A 10 21.19 12.71 1.82
C ALA A 10 19.81 13.39 1.77
N LEU A 11 18.74 12.67 2.12
CA LEU A 11 17.37 13.21 2.21
C LEU A 11 17.24 14.33 3.26
N ARG A 12 18.01 14.28 4.36
CA ARG A 12 18.00 15.34 5.38
C ARG A 12 18.74 16.60 4.96
N GLN A 13 19.71 16.49 4.05
CA GLN A 13 20.54 17.61 3.61
C GLN A 13 20.02 18.31 2.35
N MET A 14 19.04 17.71 1.65
CA MET A 14 18.45 18.30 0.44
C MET A 14 17.34 19.31 0.76
N PRO A 15 17.02 20.22 -0.18
CA PRO A 15 15.83 21.05 -0.10
C PRO A 15 14.57 20.20 0.03
N VAL A 16 13.58 20.70 0.79
CA VAL A 16 12.33 19.97 1.07
C VAL A 16 11.56 19.62 -0.21
N GLU A 17 11.55 20.49 -1.22
CA GLU A 17 10.85 20.22 -2.47
C GLU A 17 11.49 19.07 -3.27
N ASP A 18 12.82 18.96 -3.23
CA ASP A 18 13.53 17.83 -3.83
C ASP A 18 13.25 16.55 -3.04
N ALA A 19 13.23 16.63 -1.70
CA ALA A 19 12.86 15.49 -0.84
C ALA A 19 11.43 15.01 -1.11
N ARG A 20 10.49 15.92 -1.37
CA ARG A 20 9.12 15.56 -1.77
C ARG A 20 9.07 14.87 -3.13
N THR A 21 9.88 15.33 -4.08
CA THR A 21 9.99 14.68 -5.39
C THR A 21 10.51 13.24 -5.25
N VAL A 22 11.52 13.03 -4.41
CA VAL A 22 12.03 11.69 -4.11
C VAL A 22 10.99 10.84 -3.38
N ALA A 23 10.23 11.42 -2.44
CA ALA A 23 9.17 10.72 -1.73
C ALA A 23 8.04 10.26 -2.68
N ALA A 24 7.63 11.10 -3.63
CA ALA A 24 6.62 10.74 -4.63
C ALA A 24 7.10 9.56 -5.48
N TRP A 25 8.32 9.64 -6.01
CA TRP A 25 8.91 8.53 -6.77
C TRP A 25 9.04 7.24 -5.95
N LEU A 26 9.43 7.35 -4.68
CA LEU A 26 9.56 6.20 -3.79
C LEU A 26 8.20 5.54 -3.54
N GLN A 27 7.15 6.34 -3.38
CA GLN A 27 5.78 5.85 -3.24
C GLN A 27 5.38 5.02 -4.47
N ASP A 28 5.54 5.58 -5.68
CA ASP A 28 5.22 4.87 -6.93
C ASP A 28 6.01 3.55 -7.04
N TYR A 29 7.31 3.57 -6.72
CA TYR A 29 8.14 2.37 -6.72
C TYR A 29 7.64 1.31 -5.72
N LEU A 30 7.25 1.72 -4.51
CA LEU A 30 6.75 0.80 -3.49
C LEU A 30 5.38 0.25 -3.85
N ASP A 31 4.51 1.06 -4.46
CA ASP A 31 3.20 0.65 -4.95
C ASP A 31 3.35 -0.42 -6.05
N GLU A 32 4.25 -0.22 -7.01
CA GLU A 32 4.56 -1.25 -8.04
C GLU A 32 5.07 -2.57 -7.42
N LYS A 33 5.88 -2.50 -6.35
CA LYS A 33 6.35 -3.71 -5.65
C LYS A 33 5.22 -4.38 -4.87
N TRP A 34 4.34 -3.59 -4.28
CA TRP A 34 3.18 -4.09 -3.57
C TRP A 34 2.22 -4.80 -4.51
N ASP A 35 1.89 -4.21 -5.66
CA ASP A 35 1.02 -4.83 -6.68
C ASP A 35 1.57 -6.20 -7.10
N LYS A 36 2.87 -6.26 -7.42
CA LYS A 36 3.53 -7.54 -7.77
C LYS A 36 3.46 -8.57 -6.64
N GLN A 37 3.64 -8.14 -5.40
CA GLN A 37 3.55 -9.04 -4.25
C GLN A 37 2.12 -9.56 -4.06
N ILE A 38 1.10 -8.71 -4.24
CA ILE A 38 -0.29 -9.11 -4.18
C ILE A 38 -0.60 -10.16 -5.24
N ASP A 39 -0.14 -9.97 -6.48
CA ASP A 39 -0.34 -10.97 -7.55
C ASP A 39 0.30 -12.32 -7.18
N GLU A 40 1.54 -12.31 -6.67
CA GLU A 40 2.22 -13.53 -6.22
C GLU A 40 1.50 -14.20 -5.03
N ASP A 41 0.93 -13.42 -4.12
CA ASP A 41 0.18 -13.91 -2.96
C ASP A 41 -1.18 -14.49 -3.37
N ILE A 42 -1.83 -13.93 -4.39
CA ILE A 42 -3.03 -14.48 -5.04
C ILE A 42 -2.70 -15.82 -5.69
N ASP A 43 -1.66 -15.87 -6.53
CA ASP A 43 -1.25 -17.10 -7.22
C ASP A 43 -0.85 -18.22 -6.24
N ALA A 44 -0.27 -17.85 -5.09
CA ALA A 44 0.08 -18.78 -4.02
C ALA A 44 -1.10 -19.18 -3.12
N GLY A 45 -2.31 -18.63 -3.33
CA GLY A 45 -3.49 -18.87 -2.49
C GLY A 45 -3.38 -18.33 -1.07
N ARG A 46 -2.44 -17.42 -0.81
CA ARG A 46 -2.22 -16.85 0.54
C ARG A 46 -3.38 -15.97 0.99
N LEU A 47 -4.10 -15.38 0.03
CA LEU A 47 -5.24 -14.50 0.30
C LEU A 47 -6.60 -15.23 0.31
N ASP A 48 -6.65 -16.53 0.01
CA ASP A 48 -7.91 -17.28 -0.13
C ASP A 48 -8.77 -17.23 1.14
N LYS A 49 -8.14 -17.41 2.30
CA LYS A 49 -8.86 -17.42 3.59
C LYS A 49 -9.49 -16.08 3.92
N VAL A 50 -8.80 -14.97 3.61
CA VAL A 50 -9.32 -13.63 3.87
C VAL A 50 -10.39 -13.25 2.86
N ALA A 51 -10.24 -13.67 1.59
CA ALA A 51 -11.26 -13.51 0.56
C ALA A 51 -12.55 -14.27 0.91
N GLU A 52 -12.44 -15.54 1.30
CA GLU A 52 -13.59 -16.35 1.71
C GLU A 52 -14.32 -15.72 2.91
N LYS A 53 -13.56 -15.28 3.92
CA LYS A 53 -14.13 -14.57 5.07
C LYS A 53 -14.88 -13.31 4.63
N ALA A 54 -14.28 -12.48 3.78
CA ALA A 54 -14.92 -11.25 3.30
C ALA A 54 -16.22 -11.54 2.53
N ILE A 55 -16.23 -12.55 1.67
CA ILE A 55 -17.42 -12.99 0.93
C ILE A 55 -18.51 -13.49 1.90
N ASN A 56 -18.14 -14.25 2.91
CA ASN A 56 -19.08 -14.75 3.92
C ASN A 56 -19.64 -13.63 4.81
N ASP A 57 -18.82 -12.64 5.16
CA ASP A 57 -19.26 -11.43 5.88
C ASP A 57 -20.23 -10.61 5.03
N TYR A 58 -19.94 -10.42 3.74
CA TYR A 58 -20.84 -9.75 2.78
C TYR A 58 -22.20 -10.46 2.68
N ARG A 59 -22.19 -11.78 2.45
CA ARG A 59 -23.42 -12.59 2.35
C ARG A 59 -24.25 -12.59 3.63
N ALA A 60 -23.60 -12.43 4.78
CA ALA A 60 -24.26 -12.38 6.07
C ALA A 60 -24.70 -10.96 6.48
N GLY A 61 -24.53 -9.95 5.61
CA GLY A 61 -24.87 -8.56 5.91
C GLY A 61 -23.98 -7.93 6.98
N ARG A 62 -22.78 -8.48 7.24
CA ARG A 62 -21.78 -7.94 8.18
C ARG A 62 -20.83 -6.95 7.50
N VAL A 63 -21.36 -6.16 6.59
CA VAL A 63 -20.63 -5.13 5.84
C VAL A 63 -21.38 -3.82 5.95
N LYS A 64 -20.68 -2.72 5.76
CA LYS A 64 -21.29 -1.40 5.61
C LYS A 64 -21.10 -0.93 4.17
N PRO A 65 -22.10 -0.25 3.59
CA PRO A 65 -21.94 0.47 2.34
C PRO A 65 -20.75 1.43 2.42
N LEU A 66 -20.02 1.58 1.30
CA LEU A 66 -18.80 2.39 1.28
C LEU A 66 -19.12 3.90 1.41
N ASP A 67 -20.23 4.34 0.84
CA ASP A 67 -20.79 5.68 0.98
C ASP A 67 -21.06 6.04 2.45
N GLU A 68 -21.54 5.11 3.28
CA GLU A 68 -21.70 5.38 4.72
C GLU A 68 -20.37 5.69 5.45
N ILE A 69 -19.24 5.30 4.87
CA ILE A 69 -17.90 5.48 5.46
C ILE A 69 -17.16 6.67 4.83
N VAL A 70 -17.31 6.87 3.51
CA VAL A 70 -16.54 7.84 2.73
C VAL A 70 -17.21 9.22 2.71
N ASP A 71 -18.52 9.31 2.93
CA ASP A 71 -19.28 10.57 2.89
C ASP A 71 -19.21 11.38 4.21
N GLN A 72 -18.16 11.16 5.03
CA GLN A 72 -17.79 12.02 6.16
C GLN A 72 -16.77 13.11 5.76
N SER A 73 -16.89 13.65 4.54
CA SER A 73 -16.08 14.76 4.04
C SER A 73 -16.89 16.05 3.93
#